data_AF-A0A7V8EBK7-F1
#
_entry.id   AF-A0A7V8EBK7-F1
#
_cell.length_a   1.000
_cell.length_b   1.000
_cell.length_c   1.000
_cell.angle_alpha   90.00
_cell.angle_beta   90.00
_cell.angle_gamma   90.00
#
_symmetry.space_group_name_H-M   'P 1'
#
loop_
_entity.id
_entity.type
_entity.pdbx_description
1 polymer ?
#
loop_
_entity_poly.entity_id
_entity_poly.type
_entity_poly.pdbx_seq_one_letter_code
_entity_poly.pdbx_strand_id
1 'polypeptide(L)'
;MRQLFQSITLPLACAMLWACSAPETKSPVETPGRPESGKTQLLEAGAATLQSKPPIEAINAYLDGFHFYNGHPGAQMEAHHYCSILNEDVIQCVIFDGNTKSAKIMGVEYIIDEKLFASLPGKEKPMWHSHGYEVSSEQLIAPGIPAPAEHALMERLAHTYGKTWHTWHTDQDKALPVGVPQLMMGFTADGQASPEMVEQRNRRLGVDAAETKAKRADIRIPAADPQADGWQHGNVIQITDPTGAHLHRPATSTPVNTNSRSSQ
;
A
#
# COMPACT_ATOMS: atom_id res chain seq x y z
N MET A 1 29.43 37.91 -48.00
CA MET A 1 28.45 37.85 -46.88
C MET A 1 28.94 36.80 -45.89
N ARG A 2 29.44 37.24 -44.73
CA ARG A 2 29.88 36.36 -43.62
C ARG A 2 28.65 36.02 -42.77
N GLN A 3 28.31 34.75 -42.60
CA GLN A 3 27.34 34.32 -41.58
C GLN A 3 28.09 33.88 -40.32
N LEU A 4 27.88 34.61 -39.23
CA LEU A 4 28.33 34.25 -37.89
C LEU A 4 27.48 33.09 -37.37
N PHE A 5 28.12 31.99 -36.97
CA PHE A 5 27.51 30.99 -36.10
C PHE A 5 27.51 31.54 -34.66
N GLN A 6 26.34 31.87 -34.13
CA GLN A 6 26.14 32.15 -32.71
C GLN A 6 25.94 30.81 -31.98
N SER A 7 26.93 30.40 -31.21
CA SER A 7 26.82 29.28 -30.27
C SER A 7 25.97 29.72 -29.07
N ILE A 8 24.74 29.21 -28.97
CA ILE A 8 23.88 29.38 -27.81
C ILE A 8 24.28 28.33 -26.77
N THR A 9 25.00 28.76 -25.74
CA THR A 9 25.22 27.96 -24.53
C THR A 9 23.99 28.08 -23.63
N LEU A 10 23.19 27.02 -23.52
CA LEU A 10 22.06 26.92 -22.60
C LEU A 10 22.59 26.68 -21.17
N PRO A 11 22.28 27.52 -20.17
CA PRO A 11 22.71 27.28 -18.79
C PRO A 11 21.86 26.15 -18.19
N LEU A 12 22.54 25.09 -17.75
CA LEU A 12 21.92 23.97 -17.04
C LEU A 12 21.55 24.42 -15.62
N ALA A 13 20.35 24.97 -15.44
CA ALA A 13 19.81 25.26 -14.12
C ALA A 13 19.35 23.95 -13.47
N CYS A 14 20.22 23.30 -12.71
CA CYS A 14 19.84 22.21 -11.80
C CYS A 14 19.01 22.78 -10.65
N ALA A 15 17.69 22.84 -10.83
CA ALA A 15 16.78 22.99 -9.71
C ALA A 15 16.86 21.70 -8.88
N MET A 16 17.51 21.75 -7.72
CA MET A 16 17.44 20.67 -6.75
C MET A 16 16.02 20.61 -6.20
N LEU A 17 15.18 19.75 -6.80
CA LEU A 17 13.93 19.32 -6.20
C LEU A 17 14.31 18.50 -4.97
N TRP A 18 14.26 19.11 -3.79
CA TRP A 18 14.31 18.38 -2.53
C TRP A 18 13.01 17.58 -2.44
N ALA A 19 13.04 16.33 -2.91
CA ALA A 19 12.01 15.37 -2.57
C ALA A 19 12.10 15.13 -1.06
N CYS A 20 11.13 15.63 -0.31
CA CYS A 20 10.96 15.23 1.08
C CYS A 20 10.65 13.73 1.07
N SER A 21 11.59 12.91 1.52
CA SER A 21 11.31 11.50 1.79
C SER A 21 10.17 11.43 2.82
N ALA A 22 9.23 10.52 2.60
CA ALA A 22 8.17 10.27 3.56
C ALA A 22 8.78 9.87 4.92
N PRO A 23 8.18 10.28 6.05
CA PRO A 23 8.62 9.84 7.37
C PRO A 23 8.69 8.30 7.46
N GLU A 24 9.65 7.79 8.22
CA GLU A 24 9.83 6.34 8.36
C GLU A 24 8.70 5.71 9.19
N THR A 25 8.16 4.60 8.68
CA THR A 25 7.29 3.67 9.37
C THR A 25 8.04 2.36 9.56
N LYS A 26 8.32 2.00 10.82
CA LYS A 26 9.02 0.76 11.17
C LYS A 26 8.05 -0.42 11.28
N SER A 27 8.56 -1.62 11.03
CA SER A 27 7.87 -2.86 11.36
C SER A 27 7.55 -2.92 12.87
N PRO A 28 6.36 -3.40 13.25
CA PRO A 28 5.98 -3.56 14.66
C PRO A 28 6.58 -4.80 15.31
N VAL A 29 7.24 -5.68 14.53
CA VAL A 29 7.85 -6.92 15.02
C VAL A 29 9.32 -7.03 14.65
N GLU A 30 10.07 -7.77 15.47
CA GLU A 30 11.44 -8.17 15.16
C GLU A 30 11.47 -9.60 14.61
N THR A 31 12.17 -9.82 13.49
CA THR A 31 12.33 -11.16 12.93
C THR A 31 13.30 -11.95 13.81
N PRO A 32 12.94 -13.14 14.32
CA PRO A 32 13.83 -13.93 15.15
C PRO A 32 14.96 -14.52 14.30
N GLY A 33 16.15 -14.64 14.90
CA GLY A 33 17.31 -15.20 14.22
C GLY A 33 18.62 -14.65 14.77
N ARG A 34 19.73 -15.13 14.23
CA ARG A 34 21.06 -14.54 14.51
C ARG A 34 21.29 -13.37 13.56
N PRO A 35 22.03 -12.33 13.98
CA PRO A 35 22.48 -11.28 13.08
C PRO A 35 23.25 -11.84 11.89
N GLU A 36 23.24 -11.10 10.78
CA GLU A 36 24.06 -11.43 9.62
C GLU A 36 25.54 -11.49 9.98
N SER A 37 26.23 -12.49 9.44
CA SER A 37 27.68 -12.58 9.56
C SER A 37 28.36 -11.60 8.60
N GLY A 38 29.59 -11.18 8.90
CA GLY A 38 30.38 -10.37 7.96
C GLY A 38 30.57 -11.05 6.59
N LYS A 39 30.56 -12.38 6.54
CA LYS A 39 30.56 -13.14 5.28
C LYS A 39 29.27 -12.92 4.48
N THR A 40 28.11 -12.94 5.14
CA THR A 40 26.81 -12.69 4.51
C THR A 40 26.76 -11.28 3.93
N GLN A 41 27.14 -10.27 4.72
CA GLN A 41 27.17 -8.87 4.29
C GLN A 41 28.05 -8.66 3.05
N LEU A 42 29.22 -9.32 3.00
CA LEU A 42 30.10 -9.26 1.83
C LEU A 42 29.47 -9.89 0.58
N LEU A 43 28.80 -11.04 0.73
CA LEU A 43 28.10 -11.70 -0.36
C LEU A 43 26.94 -10.85 -0.89
N GLU A 44 26.18 -10.22 0.00
CA GLU A 44 25.08 -9.32 -0.36
C GLU A 44 25.58 -8.07 -1.08
N ALA A 45 26.67 -7.44 -0.62
CA ALA A 45 27.29 -6.32 -1.32
C ALA A 45 27.76 -6.70 -2.74
N GLY A 46 28.33 -7.90 -2.89
CA GLY A 46 28.68 -8.47 -4.19
C GLY A 46 27.45 -8.66 -5.09
N ALA A 47 26.38 -9.25 -4.55
CA ALA A 47 25.12 -9.46 -5.30
C ALA A 47 24.42 -8.13 -5.64
N ALA A 48 24.50 -7.12 -4.78
CA ALA A 48 23.98 -5.78 -5.05
C ALA A 48 24.69 -5.13 -6.25
N THR A 49 25.99 -5.40 -6.43
CA THR A 49 26.81 -4.84 -7.51
C THR A 49 26.73 -5.65 -8.81
N LEU A 50 26.72 -6.99 -8.71
CA LEU A 50 26.90 -7.88 -9.86
C LEU A 50 25.60 -8.38 -10.48
N GLN A 51 24.50 -8.40 -9.72
CA GLN A 51 23.21 -8.89 -10.21
C GLN A 51 22.26 -7.73 -10.46
N SER A 52 21.85 -7.53 -11.70
CA SER A 52 20.73 -6.65 -12.03
C SER A 52 19.43 -7.19 -11.42
N LYS A 53 18.52 -6.30 -11.02
CA LYS A 53 17.23 -6.70 -10.44
C LYS A 53 16.09 -5.95 -11.13
N PRO A 54 15.91 -6.08 -12.47
CA PRO A 54 14.93 -5.28 -13.20
C PRO A 54 13.50 -5.33 -12.62
N PRO A 55 12.97 -6.47 -12.13
CA PRO A 55 11.64 -6.49 -11.51
C PRO A 55 11.54 -5.63 -10.24
N ILE A 56 12.60 -5.55 -9.45
CA ILE A 56 12.64 -4.72 -8.22
C ILE A 56 12.80 -3.25 -8.59
N GLU A 57 13.61 -2.95 -9.61
CA GLU A 57 13.80 -1.59 -10.14
C GLU A 57 12.53 -1.01 -10.78
N ALA A 58 11.64 -1.87 -11.31
CA ALA A 58 10.36 -1.47 -11.89
C ALA A 58 9.31 -1.05 -10.85
N ILE A 59 9.52 -1.36 -9.56
CA ILE A 59 8.65 -0.94 -8.47
C ILE A 59 8.99 0.50 -8.10
N ASN A 60 8.17 1.44 -8.56
CA ASN A 60 8.50 2.87 -8.58
C ASN A 60 7.42 3.80 -8.02
N ALA A 61 6.29 3.24 -7.58
CA ALA A 61 5.24 3.97 -6.87
C ALA A 61 5.12 3.46 -5.44
N TYR A 62 4.87 4.37 -4.51
CA TYR A 62 4.65 4.08 -3.10
C TYR A 62 3.29 4.64 -2.68
N LEU A 63 2.42 3.78 -2.19
CA LEU A 63 1.12 4.10 -1.62
C LEU A 63 1.07 3.62 -0.17
N ASP A 64 0.25 4.30 0.62
CA ASP A 64 -0.03 3.95 2.00
C ASP A 64 -1.54 3.92 2.20
N GLY A 65 -2.04 2.77 2.65
CA GLY A 65 -3.47 2.49 2.79
C GLY A 65 -3.76 1.69 4.05
N PHE A 66 -5.00 1.23 4.18
CA PHE A 66 -5.40 0.34 5.27
C PHE A 66 -6.17 -0.84 4.73
N HIS A 67 -5.98 -2.00 5.36
CA HIS A 67 -6.74 -3.19 5.05
C HIS A 67 -7.51 -3.67 6.29
N PHE A 68 -8.36 -4.67 6.09
CA PHE A 68 -8.82 -5.57 7.13
C PHE A 68 -8.95 -7.00 6.58
N TYR A 69 -8.95 -7.99 7.47
CA TYR A 69 -9.11 -9.40 7.09
C TYR A 69 -10.54 -9.65 6.62
N ASN A 70 -10.74 -10.23 5.43
CA ASN A 70 -12.08 -10.54 4.94
C ASN A 70 -12.86 -11.40 5.96
N GLY A 71 -14.05 -10.94 6.36
CA GLY A 71 -14.87 -11.55 7.43
C GLY A 71 -14.58 -11.09 8.86
N HIS A 72 -13.52 -10.30 9.07
CA HIS A 72 -13.11 -9.79 10.38
C HIS A 72 -12.79 -8.29 10.33
N PRO A 73 -13.78 -7.42 10.06
CA PRO A 73 -13.56 -5.97 9.88
C PRO A 73 -13.00 -5.27 11.12
N GLY A 74 -13.02 -5.90 12.30
CA GLY A 74 -12.39 -5.38 13.51
C GLY A 74 -10.87 -5.60 13.58
N ALA A 75 -10.29 -6.42 12.71
CA ALA A 75 -8.85 -6.66 12.63
C ALA A 75 -8.28 -5.89 11.43
N GLN A 76 -7.67 -4.75 11.70
CA GLN A 76 -7.28 -3.74 10.72
C GLN A 76 -5.82 -3.35 10.90
N MET A 77 -5.18 -2.96 9.80
CA MET A 77 -3.77 -2.59 9.76
C MET A 77 -3.48 -1.65 8.60
N GLU A 78 -2.44 -0.84 8.76
CA GLU A 78 -1.83 -0.06 7.70
C GLU A 78 -1.02 -0.97 6.74
N ALA A 79 -1.05 -0.62 5.46
CA ALA A 79 -0.40 -1.38 4.40
C ALA A 79 0.43 -0.43 3.53
N HIS A 80 1.70 -0.77 3.33
CA HIS A 80 2.64 -0.01 2.51
C HIS A 80 2.80 -0.70 1.16
N HIS A 81 2.20 -0.14 0.12
CA HIS A 81 2.20 -0.72 -1.21
C HIS A 81 3.33 -0.14 -2.05
N TYR A 82 4.22 -1.02 -2.50
CA TYR A 82 5.26 -0.68 -3.45
C TYR A 82 4.89 -1.30 -4.79
N CYS A 83 4.52 -0.44 -5.74
CA CYS A 83 3.82 -0.84 -6.95
C CYS A 83 4.64 -0.63 -8.23
N SER A 84 4.40 -1.51 -9.20
CA SER A 84 4.80 -1.35 -10.60
C SER A 84 3.56 -1.31 -11.48
N ILE A 85 3.46 -0.30 -12.35
CA ILE A 85 2.41 -0.22 -13.36
C ILE A 85 2.79 -1.14 -14.52
N LEU A 86 2.02 -2.20 -14.76
CA LEU A 86 2.29 -3.14 -15.84
C LEU A 86 1.79 -2.62 -17.20
N ASN A 87 0.66 -1.93 -17.18
CA ASN A 87 0.08 -1.19 -18.30
C ASN A 87 -0.95 -0.17 -17.74
N GLU A 88 -1.71 0.49 -18.62
CA GLU A 88 -2.72 1.49 -18.22
C GLU A 88 -3.84 0.90 -17.34
N ASP A 89 -4.11 -0.39 -17.45
CA ASP A 89 -5.26 -1.05 -16.84
C ASP A 89 -4.87 -1.96 -15.66
N VAL A 90 -3.58 -2.25 -15.46
CA VAL A 90 -3.08 -3.22 -14.47
C VAL A 90 -1.88 -2.69 -13.69
N ILE A 91 -1.98 -2.72 -12.37
CA ILE A 91 -0.90 -2.44 -11.41
C ILE A 91 -0.71 -3.68 -10.54
N GLN A 92 0.52 -3.96 -10.14
CA GLN A 92 0.83 -4.97 -9.14
C GLN A 92 1.69 -4.34 -8.04
N CYS A 93 1.49 -4.78 -6.80
CA CYS A 93 2.18 -4.23 -5.64
C CYS A 93 2.71 -5.35 -4.76
N VAL A 94 3.87 -5.11 -4.16
CA VAL A 94 4.35 -5.83 -2.98
C VAL A 94 4.00 -4.99 -1.77
N ILE A 95 3.39 -5.60 -0.76
CA ILE A 95 2.93 -4.91 0.45
C ILE A 95 3.91 -5.18 1.58
N PHE A 96 4.24 -4.15 2.34
CA PHE A 96 5.13 -4.20 3.49
C PHE A 96 4.46 -3.69 4.77
N ASP A 97 5.03 -4.06 5.92
CA ASP A 97 4.66 -3.58 7.25
C ASP A 97 5.41 -2.31 7.69
N GLY A 98 5.96 -1.58 6.72
CA GLY A 98 6.72 -0.36 6.92
C GLY A 98 7.30 0.14 5.61
N ASN A 99 8.00 1.26 5.66
CA ASN A 99 8.69 1.84 4.51
C ASN A 99 10.22 1.91 4.68
N THR A 100 10.76 1.21 5.69
CA THR A 100 12.21 1.10 5.93
C THR A 100 12.80 -0.13 5.25
N LYS A 101 14.14 -0.18 5.16
CA LYS A 101 14.87 -1.35 4.65
C LYS A 101 14.65 -2.64 5.44
N SER A 102 14.16 -2.53 6.68
CA SER A 102 13.90 -3.67 7.58
C SER A 102 12.42 -4.06 7.65
N ALA A 103 11.59 -3.47 6.79
CA ALA A 103 10.18 -3.83 6.65
C ALA A 103 10.03 -5.25 6.07
N LYS A 104 8.97 -5.94 6.47
CA LYS A 104 8.67 -7.31 6.12
C LYS A 104 7.64 -7.31 5.01
N ILE A 105 7.82 -8.18 4.03
CA ILE A 105 6.81 -8.41 3.00
C ILE A 105 5.60 -9.04 3.67
N MET A 106 4.50 -8.29 3.69
CA MET A 106 3.21 -8.72 4.21
C MET A 106 2.42 -9.46 3.15
N GLY A 107 2.52 -9.09 1.88
CA GLY A 107 1.65 -9.65 0.86
C GLY A 107 1.84 -9.06 -0.52
N VAL A 108 0.85 -9.29 -1.37
CA VAL A 108 0.76 -8.71 -2.71
C VAL A 108 -0.65 -8.21 -2.97
N GLU A 109 -0.73 -7.22 -3.85
CA GLU A 109 -1.99 -6.74 -4.41
C GLU A 109 -1.90 -6.65 -5.93
N TYR A 110 -3.01 -7.01 -6.57
CA TYR A 110 -3.25 -6.72 -7.98
C TYR A 110 -4.37 -5.71 -8.07
N ILE A 111 -4.15 -4.65 -8.83
CA ILE A 111 -5.12 -3.58 -9.04
C ILE A 111 -5.46 -3.56 -10.53
N ILE A 112 -6.75 -3.55 -10.83
CA ILE A 112 -7.26 -3.47 -12.20
C ILE A 112 -8.30 -2.35 -12.33
N ASP A 113 -8.42 -1.78 -13.53
CA ASP A 113 -9.45 -0.79 -13.82
C ASP A 113 -10.87 -1.39 -13.83
N GLU A 114 -11.88 -0.50 -13.81
CA GLU A 114 -13.29 -0.88 -13.84
C GLU A 114 -13.69 -1.71 -15.07
N LYS A 115 -13.00 -1.55 -16.21
CA LYS A 115 -13.27 -2.28 -17.44
C LYS A 115 -12.82 -3.74 -17.34
N LEU A 116 -11.59 -3.98 -16.88
CA LEU A 116 -11.09 -5.32 -16.63
C LEU A 116 -11.88 -5.98 -15.51
N PHE A 117 -12.20 -5.24 -14.44
CA PHE A 117 -13.03 -5.75 -13.36
C PHE A 117 -14.40 -6.22 -13.87
N ALA A 118 -15.08 -5.42 -14.70
CA ALA A 118 -16.38 -5.76 -15.27
C ALA A 118 -16.35 -7.08 -16.06
N SER A 119 -15.20 -7.42 -16.66
CA SER A 119 -15.01 -8.65 -17.44
C SER A 119 -14.72 -9.90 -16.58
N LEU A 120 -14.44 -9.74 -15.28
CA LEU A 120 -14.16 -10.88 -14.40
C LEU A 120 -15.38 -11.80 -14.25
N PRO A 121 -15.16 -13.11 -14.08
CA PRO A 121 -16.23 -14.03 -13.70
C PRO A 121 -16.90 -13.60 -12.39
N GLY A 122 -18.23 -13.72 -12.29
CA GLY A 122 -18.95 -13.29 -11.09
C GLY A 122 -18.52 -13.96 -9.79
N LYS A 123 -17.93 -15.17 -9.84
CA LYS A 123 -17.36 -15.85 -8.65
C LYS A 123 -16.01 -15.29 -8.20
N GLU A 124 -15.32 -14.57 -9.08
CA GLU A 124 -14.03 -13.94 -8.79
C GLU A 124 -14.23 -12.58 -8.09
N LYS A 125 -15.20 -11.80 -8.58
CA LYS A 125 -15.48 -10.43 -8.12
C LYS A 125 -15.59 -10.23 -6.60
N PRO A 126 -16.18 -11.14 -5.80
CA PRO A 126 -16.26 -10.97 -4.34
C PRO A 126 -14.91 -10.92 -3.62
N MET A 127 -13.82 -11.34 -4.26
CA MET A 127 -12.45 -11.27 -3.72
C MET A 127 -11.74 -9.94 -4.00
N TRP A 128 -12.44 -8.97 -4.60
CA TRP A 128 -11.89 -7.67 -4.95
C TRP A 128 -12.62 -6.58 -4.19
N HIS A 129 -11.91 -5.54 -3.77
CA HIS A 129 -12.48 -4.36 -3.11
C HIS A 129 -12.36 -3.13 -4.01
N SER A 130 -13.28 -2.19 -3.88
CA SER A 130 -13.23 -0.93 -4.64
C SER A 130 -12.37 0.12 -3.92
N HIS A 131 -11.52 0.84 -4.65
CA HIS A 131 -10.65 1.89 -4.06
C HIS A 131 -11.31 3.26 -3.94
N GLY A 132 -12.49 3.44 -4.55
CA GLY A 132 -13.14 4.75 -4.66
C GLY A 132 -13.34 5.44 -3.30
N TYR A 133 -13.80 4.70 -2.29
CA TYR A 133 -13.97 5.27 -0.96
C TYR A 133 -12.61 5.63 -0.33
N GLU A 134 -11.61 4.74 -0.38
CA GLU A 134 -10.29 4.97 0.21
C GLU A 134 -9.61 6.22 -0.35
N VAL A 135 -9.76 6.46 -1.65
CA VAL A 135 -9.33 7.70 -2.32
C VAL A 135 -10.10 8.90 -1.78
N SER A 136 -11.43 8.84 -1.75
CA SER A 136 -12.26 9.97 -1.31
C SER A 136 -12.09 10.31 0.17
N SER A 137 -11.72 9.31 0.99
CA SER A 137 -11.68 9.41 2.44
C SER A 137 -10.30 9.73 3.00
N GLU A 138 -9.27 9.90 2.15
CA GLU A 138 -7.84 10.02 2.49
C GLU A 138 -7.21 8.71 3.03
N GLN A 139 -7.97 7.62 3.14
CA GLN A 139 -7.41 6.38 3.68
C GLN A 139 -6.29 5.83 2.80
N LEU A 140 -6.34 6.08 1.49
CA LEU A 140 -5.22 5.86 0.57
C LEU A 140 -4.50 7.18 0.25
N ILE A 141 -3.18 7.19 0.35
CA ILE A 141 -2.31 8.34 0.00
C ILE A 141 -1.05 7.88 -0.75
N ALA A 142 -0.37 8.82 -1.40
CA ALA A 142 0.98 8.62 -1.95
C ALA A 142 1.99 9.59 -1.27
N PRO A 143 2.67 9.16 -0.20
CA PRO A 143 3.56 10.04 0.55
C PRO A 143 4.82 10.44 -0.25
N GLY A 144 5.32 11.66 -0.01
CA GLY A 144 6.61 12.11 -0.54
C GLY A 144 6.63 12.57 -2.00
N ILE A 145 5.46 12.67 -2.65
CA ILE A 145 5.33 13.25 -4.00
C ILE A 145 4.56 14.58 -3.99
N PRO A 146 4.75 15.45 -5.00
CA PRO A 146 4.02 16.73 -5.09
C PRO A 146 2.50 16.54 -5.23
N ALA A 147 1.72 17.44 -4.64
CA ALA A 147 0.25 17.36 -4.62
C ALA A 147 -0.42 17.19 -6.01
N PRO A 148 0.04 17.82 -7.11
CA PRO A 148 -0.55 17.54 -8.43
C PRO A 148 -0.31 16.12 -8.95
N ALA A 149 0.82 15.52 -8.61
CA ALA A 149 1.13 14.14 -9.00
C ALA A 149 0.34 13.14 -8.16
N GLU A 150 0.21 13.43 -6.87
CA GLU A 150 -0.65 12.70 -5.94
C GLU A 150 -2.10 12.70 -6.40
N HIS A 151 -2.64 13.88 -6.71
CA HIS A 151 -4.02 14.04 -7.18
C HIS A 151 -4.29 13.26 -8.46
N ALA A 152 -3.41 13.36 -9.47
CA ALA A 152 -3.54 12.60 -10.71
C ALA A 152 -3.48 11.07 -10.50
N LEU A 153 -2.66 10.62 -9.55
CA LEU A 153 -2.60 9.20 -9.17
C LEU A 153 -3.90 8.75 -8.49
N MET A 154 -4.44 9.57 -7.58
CA MET A 154 -5.71 9.29 -6.90
C MET A 154 -6.90 9.32 -7.85
N GLU A 155 -6.91 10.22 -8.85
CA GLU A 155 -7.92 10.24 -9.90
C GLU A 155 -7.94 8.93 -10.67
N ARG A 156 -6.77 8.38 -11.01
CA ARG A 156 -6.68 7.04 -11.61
C ARG A 156 -7.19 5.95 -10.67
N LEU A 157 -6.73 5.93 -9.42
CA LEU A 157 -7.04 4.87 -8.47
C LEU A 157 -8.53 4.84 -8.05
N ALA A 158 -9.23 5.97 -8.12
CA ALA A 158 -10.67 6.04 -7.82
C ALA A 158 -11.53 5.10 -8.68
N HIS A 159 -11.04 4.72 -9.87
CA HIS A 159 -11.71 3.85 -10.84
C HIS A 159 -11.22 2.40 -10.82
N THR A 160 -10.54 1.97 -9.76
CA THR A 160 -9.87 0.67 -9.71
C THR A 160 -10.37 -0.24 -8.60
N TYR A 161 -10.06 -1.52 -8.75
CA TYR A 161 -10.38 -2.59 -7.81
C TYR A 161 -9.11 -3.34 -7.43
N GLY A 162 -8.94 -3.62 -6.14
CA GLY A 162 -7.80 -4.32 -5.57
C GLY A 162 -8.13 -5.74 -5.13
N LYS A 163 -7.25 -6.70 -5.41
CA LYS A 163 -7.27 -8.05 -4.83
C LYS A 163 -5.98 -8.27 -4.05
N THR A 164 -6.13 -8.39 -2.73
CA THR A 164 -5.01 -8.36 -1.81
C THR A 164 -4.92 -9.62 -0.98
N TRP A 165 -3.73 -10.24 -0.95
CA TRP A 165 -3.45 -11.39 -0.10
C TRP A 165 -2.25 -11.11 0.79
N HIS A 166 -2.47 -11.15 2.10
CA HIS A 166 -1.39 -11.07 3.08
C HIS A 166 -0.91 -12.48 3.48
N THR A 167 0.39 -12.69 3.47
CA THR A 167 1.10 -13.91 3.87
C THR A 167 1.86 -13.76 5.19
N TRP A 168 2.11 -12.53 5.65
CA TRP A 168 2.73 -12.25 6.95
C TRP A 168 1.91 -11.25 7.75
N HIS A 169 1.38 -11.71 8.88
CA HIS A 169 0.42 -10.99 9.73
C HIS A 169 1.12 -10.36 10.95
N THR A 170 2.01 -9.39 10.70
CA THR A 170 2.79 -8.71 11.77
C THR A 170 1.91 -7.85 12.68
N ASP A 171 0.75 -7.40 12.20
CA ASP A 171 -0.32 -6.78 12.98
C ASP A 171 -0.88 -7.72 14.07
N GLN A 172 -0.70 -9.03 13.92
CA GLN A 172 -1.06 -10.05 14.92
C GLN A 172 0.12 -10.45 15.82
N ASP A 173 1.15 -9.60 15.90
CA ASP A 173 2.39 -9.83 16.65
C ASP A 173 3.17 -11.09 16.19
N LYS A 174 2.94 -11.56 14.96
CA LYS A 174 3.63 -12.73 14.42
C LYS A 174 5.03 -12.36 13.94
N ALA A 175 6.04 -12.83 14.67
CA ALA A 175 7.45 -12.62 14.36
C ALA A 175 7.94 -13.42 13.13
N LEU A 176 7.14 -14.38 12.61
CA LEU A 176 7.40 -15.17 11.40
C LEU A 176 6.12 -15.28 10.55
N PRO A 177 6.22 -15.50 9.22
CA PRO A 177 5.08 -15.64 8.33
C PRO A 177 4.42 -17.01 8.47
N VAL A 178 3.74 -17.25 9.60
CA VAL A 178 3.05 -18.51 9.91
C VAL A 178 1.53 -18.41 9.72
N GLY A 179 0.93 -19.52 9.30
CA GLY A 179 -0.48 -19.62 8.92
C GLY A 179 -0.66 -19.57 7.41
N VAL A 180 -1.91 -19.48 6.96
CA VAL A 180 -2.25 -19.40 5.53
C VAL A 180 -2.32 -17.95 5.05
N PRO A 181 -2.19 -17.70 3.74
CA PRO A 181 -2.52 -16.40 3.16
C PRO A 181 -3.95 -16.00 3.53
N GLN A 182 -4.16 -14.72 3.84
CA GLN A 182 -5.46 -14.16 4.15
C GLN A 182 -5.86 -13.16 3.07
N LEU A 183 -7.09 -13.30 2.56
CA LEU A 183 -7.72 -12.30 1.71
C LEU A 183 -7.99 -11.05 2.54
N MET A 184 -7.57 -9.91 2.03
CA MET A 184 -7.72 -8.61 2.66
C MET A 184 -8.66 -7.74 1.84
N MET A 185 -9.40 -6.87 2.52
CA MET A 185 -10.36 -5.95 1.91
C MET A 185 -10.09 -4.52 2.36
N GLY A 186 -10.54 -3.56 1.54
CA GLY A 186 -10.54 -2.14 1.80
C GLY A 186 -11.86 -1.62 2.37
N PHE A 187 -11.81 -0.40 2.90
CA PHE A 187 -12.98 0.25 3.49
C PHE A 187 -13.83 0.96 2.43
N THR A 188 -15.11 1.12 2.73
CA THR A 188 -16.14 1.54 1.77
C THR A 188 -17.05 2.65 2.29
N ALA A 189 -16.97 2.97 3.59
CA ALA A 189 -17.76 4.01 4.23
C ALA A 189 -17.14 4.50 5.54
N ASP A 190 -17.59 5.67 5.99
CA ASP A 190 -17.19 6.24 7.29
C ASP A 190 -17.57 5.32 8.46
N GLY A 191 -16.74 5.34 9.50
CA GLY A 191 -16.95 4.56 10.72
C GLY A 191 -16.53 3.09 10.63
N GLN A 192 -16.00 2.63 9.49
CA GLN A 192 -15.47 1.27 9.35
C GLN A 192 -14.02 1.14 9.83
N ALA A 193 -13.16 2.11 9.53
CA ALA A 193 -11.78 2.15 9.98
C ALA A 193 -11.67 2.64 11.45
N SER A 194 -10.75 2.07 12.22
CA SER A 194 -10.42 2.50 13.58
C SER A 194 -9.89 3.94 13.55
N PRO A 195 -10.54 4.90 14.24
CA PRO A 195 -10.08 6.28 14.28
C PRO A 195 -8.66 6.42 14.82
N GLU A 196 -8.29 5.62 15.81
CA GLU A 196 -6.99 5.64 16.47
C GLU A 196 -5.87 5.18 15.52
N MET A 197 -6.13 4.13 14.73
CA MET A 197 -5.20 3.64 13.71
C MET A 197 -4.94 4.71 12.65
N VAL A 198 -6.02 5.31 12.10
CA VAL A 198 -5.93 6.37 11.08
C VAL A 198 -5.19 7.59 11.63
N GLU A 199 -5.52 8.03 12.85
CA GLU A 199 -4.88 9.17 13.49
C GLU A 199 -3.39 8.93 13.75
N GLN A 200 -3.01 7.72 14.18
CA GLN A 200 -1.60 7.36 14.36
C GLN A 200 -0.81 7.48 13.05
N ARG A 201 -1.35 6.94 11.94
CA ARG A 201 -0.74 7.06 10.61
C ARG A 201 -0.65 8.51 10.17
N ASN A 202 -1.75 9.26 10.26
CA ASN A 202 -1.80 10.65 9.83
C ASN A 202 -0.81 11.53 10.58
N ARG A 203 -0.70 11.36 11.91
CA ARG A 203 0.33 12.08 12.70
C ARG A 203 1.74 11.72 12.28
N ARG A 204 2.03 10.43 12.04
CA ARG A 204 3.38 9.98 11.66
C ARG A 204 3.77 10.52 10.28
N LEU A 205 2.85 10.49 9.32
CA LEU A 205 3.10 10.92 7.95
C LEU A 205 2.83 12.41 7.69
N GLY A 206 2.35 13.15 8.69
CA GLY A 206 2.06 14.58 8.58
C GLY A 206 0.86 14.89 7.70
N VAL A 207 -0.16 14.03 7.70
CA VAL A 207 -1.34 14.17 6.83
C VAL A 207 -2.47 14.89 7.55
N ASP A 208 -2.96 15.95 6.93
CA ASP A 208 -4.23 16.58 7.31
C ASP A 208 -5.37 15.96 6.49
N ALA A 209 -6.25 15.21 7.17
CA ALA A 209 -7.35 14.52 6.53
C ALA A 209 -8.36 15.49 5.90
N ALA A 210 -8.65 16.62 6.55
CA ALA A 210 -9.61 17.59 6.04
C ALA A 210 -9.08 18.31 4.80
N GLU A 211 -7.80 18.70 4.82
CA GLU A 211 -7.13 19.30 3.69
C GLU A 211 -7.04 18.34 2.50
N THR A 212 -6.66 17.08 2.74
CA THR A 212 -6.56 16.07 1.67
C THR A 212 -7.91 15.77 1.04
N LYS A 213 -8.97 15.60 1.86
CA LYS A 213 -10.35 15.44 1.35
C LYS A 213 -10.77 16.64 0.51
N ALA A 214 -10.48 17.87 0.95
CA ALA A 214 -10.81 19.07 0.20
C ALA A 214 -10.07 19.14 -1.15
N LYS A 215 -8.79 18.73 -1.19
CA LYS A 215 -7.99 18.66 -2.43
C LYS A 215 -8.51 17.63 -3.43
N ARG A 216 -9.23 16.61 -2.98
CA ARG A 216 -9.78 15.52 -3.82
C ARG A 216 -11.27 15.68 -4.12
N ALA A 217 -11.89 16.80 -3.74
CA ALA A 217 -13.34 17.00 -3.87
C ALA A 217 -13.83 17.03 -5.34
N ASP A 218 -12.93 17.26 -6.30
CA ASP A 218 -13.18 17.23 -7.73
C ASP A 218 -13.01 15.85 -8.38
N ILE A 219 -12.36 14.90 -7.68
CA ILE A 219 -12.17 13.53 -8.19
C ILE A 219 -13.52 12.83 -8.24
N ARG A 220 -13.89 12.35 -9.43
CA ARG A 220 -15.12 11.57 -9.59
C ARG A 220 -14.94 10.18 -8.98
N ILE A 221 -15.77 9.87 -8.00
CA ILE A 221 -15.84 8.52 -7.42
C ILE A 221 -16.97 7.73 -8.09
N PRO A 222 -16.68 6.69 -8.89
CA PRO A 222 -17.73 5.84 -9.44
C PRO A 222 -18.42 5.04 -8.33
N ALA A 223 -19.68 4.66 -8.57
CA ALA A 223 -20.31 3.64 -7.74
C ALA A 223 -19.60 2.30 -7.95
N ALA A 224 -19.27 1.60 -6.87
CA ALA A 224 -18.69 0.27 -6.94
C ALA A 224 -19.65 -0.71 -7.65
N ASP A 225 -19.11 -1.64 -8.44
CA ASP A 225 -19.88 -2.76 -8.99
C ASP A 225 -20.45 -3.59 -7.83
N PRO A 226 -21.76 -3.92 -7.84
CA PRO A 226 -22.42 -4.61 -6.73
C PRO A 226 -21.91 -6.04 -6.45
N GLN A 227 -21.02 -6.58 -7.28
CA GLN A 227 -20.36 -7.87 -7.07
C GLN A 227 -18.95 -7.75 -6.47
N ALA A 228 -18.38 -6.54 -6.41
CA ALA A 228 -17.19 -6.26 -5.61
C ALA A 228 -17.53 -6.24 -4.12
N ASP A 229 -16.53 -6.03 -3.27
CA ASP A 229 -16.72 -5.79 -1.83
C ASP A 229 -17.60 -6.88 -1.18
N GLY A 230 -17.42 -8.14 -1.59
CA GLY A 230 -18.37 -9.23 -1.32
C GLY A 230 -18.70 -9.44 0.16
N TRP A 231 -17.78 -9.05 1.05
CA TRP A 231 -17.96 -9.03 2.50
C TRP A 231 -19.18 -8.20 2.95
N GLN A 232 -19.52 -7.12 2.26
CA GLN A 232 -20.69 -6.28 2.55
C GLN A 232 -22.02 -7.04 2.34
N HIS A 233 -21.98 -8.10 1.53
CA HIS A 233 -23.15 -8.86 1.12
C HIS A 233 -23.14 -10.30 1.68
N GLY A 234 -22.29 -10.57 2.67
CA GLY A 234 -22.17 -11.89 3.30
C GLY A 234 -21.35 -12.90 2.50
N ASN A 235 -20.77 -12.52 1.36
CA ASN A 235 -19.88 -13.36 0.58
C ASN A 235 -18.43 -13.25 1.11
N VAL A 236 -18.23 -13.75 2.33
CA VAL A 236 -16.91 -13.81 2.96
C VAL A 236 -16.13 -14.99 2.39
N ILE A 237 -14.98 -14.70 1.80
CA ILE A 237 -14.06 -15.70 1.25
C ILE A 237 -12.78 -15.67 2.07
N GLN A 238 -12.40 -16.82 2.62
CA GLN A 238 -11.12 -16.97 3.29
C GLN A 238 -10.58 -18.39 3.14
N ILE A 239 -9.25 -18.55 3.13
CA ILE A 239 -8.61 -19.87 3.17
C ILE A 239 -8.75 -20.45 4.58
N THR A 240 -9.17 -21.71 4.67
CA THR A 240 -9.19 -22.43 5.94
C THR A 240 -7.76 -22.63 6.46
N ASP A 241 -7.46 -22.07 7.63
CA ASP A 241 -6.14 -22.20 8.26
C ASP A 241 -6.03 -23.55 9.01
N PRO A 242 -5.15 -24.49 8.58
CA PRO A 242 -4.99 -25.78 9.25
C PRO A 242 -4.22 -25.69 10.57
N THR A 243 -3.60 -24.54 10.89
CA THR A 243 -2.86 -24.35 12.14
C THR A 243 -3.77 -24.07 13.34
N GLY A 244 -5.04 -23.72 13.08
CA GLY A 244 -5.99 -23.31 14.13
C GLY A 244 -5.69 -21.93 14.72
N ALA A 245 -4.78 -21.16 14.13
CA ALA A 245 -4.52 -19.79 14.57
C ALA A 245 -5.77 -18.93 14.39
N HIS A 246 -6.14 -18.20 15.43
CA HIS A 246 -7.27 -17.27 15.40
C HIS A 246 -6.77 -15.83 15.23
N LEU A 247 -7.46 -15.08 14.39
CA LEU A 247 -7.30 -13.63 14.33
C LEU A 247 -7.81 -13.05 15.65
N HIS A 248 -7.08 -12.08 16.18
CA HIS A 248 -7.47 -11.34 17.37
C HIS A 248 -7.24 -9.86 17.15
N ARG A 249 -7.92 -9.04 17.96
CA ARG A 249 -7.60 -7.62 18.10
C ARG A 249 -6.56 -7.51 19.21
N PRO A 250 -5.34 -7.06 18.92
CA PRO A 250 -4.34 -6.89 19.96
C PRO A 250 -4.83 -5.90 21.02
N ALA A 251 -4.47 -6.14 22.28
CA ALA A 251 -4.93 -5.31 23.39
C ALA A 251 -4.30 -3.90 23.41
N THR A 252 -3.17 -3.73 22.71
CA THR A 252 -2.44 -2.46 22.68
C THR A 252 -2.23 -2.00 21.24
N SER A 253 -2.32 -0.68 21.05
CA SER A 253 -1.85 -0.02 19.85
C SER A 253 -0.36 -0.27 19.64
N THR A 254 0.10 -0.10 18.40
CA THR A 254 1.53 -0.17 18.09
C THR A 254 2.23 1.14 18.51
N PRO A 255 3.56 1.12 18.71
CA PRO A 255 4.33 2.35 18.92
C PRO A 255 4.11 3.38 17.80
N VAL A 256 4.14 4.67 18.14
CA VAL A 256 3.80 5.78 17.23
C VAL A 256 4.60 5.79 15.91
N ASN A 257 5.84 5.30 15.93
CA ASN A 257 6.78 5.25 14.80
C ASN A 257 6.73 3.91 14.04
N THR A 258 5.79 3.04 14.36
CA THR A 258 5.59 1.75 13.70
C THR A 258 4.26 1.72 12.96
N ASN A 259 4.13 0.76 12.04
CA ASN A 259 2.91 0.53 11.27
C ASN A 259 1.70 0.37 12.21
N SER A 260 0.65 1.13 11.90
CA SER A 260 -0.54 1.26 12.75
C SER A 260 -1.49 0.08 12.57
N ARG A 261 -2.22 -0.25 13.63
CA ARG A 261 -3.25 -1.30 13.61
C ARG A 261 -4.42 -0.91 14.51
N SER A 262 -5.58 -1.53 14.29
CA SER A 262 -6.67 -1.48 15.26
C SER A 262 -6.31 -2.26 16.53
N SER A 263 -6.59 -1.70 17.71
CA SER A 263 -6.52 -2.40 19.00
C SER A 263 -7.90 -2.54 19.63
N GLN A 264 -8.00 -3.24 20.76
CA GLN A 264 -9.22 -3.29 21.60
C GLN A 264 -9.53 -1.95 22.25
#